data_AF-A0A1Y2C0A3-F1
#
_entry.id   AF-A0A1Y2C0A3-F1
#
_cell.length_a   1.000
_cell.length_b   1.000
_cell.length_c   1.000
_cell.angle_alpha   90.00
_cell.angle_beta   90.00
_cell.angle_gamma   90.00
#
_symmetry.space_group_name_H-M   'P 1'
#
loop_
_entity.id
_entity.type
_entity.pdbx_description
1 polymer ?
#
loop_
_entity_poly.entity_id
_entity_poly.type
_entity_poly.pdbx_seq_one_letter_code
_entity_poly.pdbx_strand_id
1 'polypeptide(L)'
;MNVLYLNSNLPDNHVSPLFLSNLRRNVNVKKHTYLPLVVQSTKVSQQISAIALFLALFAHLPSTSATLFRIAKGALLLELILVGLTPILKTLTKDTSDDTIYALSSLLLSANLLFCDYASTSVDTVRYPDSFSINAAIFASVLLASRLADNLKVFTLMSLSIEIFALFPILRRSLRAASKRNDVVMALGLGILSLCALSTVSYGATYVHAAILGFVTFVCPLWFLGVQKYKDEIRGPWDEAKPVFRS
;
A
#
# COMPACT_ATOMS: atom_id res chain seq x y z
N MET A 1 -21.87 -13.45 30.55
CA MET A 1 -20.43 -13.10 30.54
C MET A 1 -19.73 -14.30 31.16
N ASN A 2 -19.19 -15.20 30.35
CA ASN A 2 -18.52 -16.40 30.86
C ASN A 2 -17.11 -16.01 31.28
N VAL A 3 -16.82 -16.18 32.56
CA VAL A 3 -15.52 -15.84 33.16
C VAL A 3 -14.64 -17.09 33.09
N LEU A 4 -13.69 -17.10 32.16
CA LEU A 4 -12.80 -18.24 31.87
C LEU A 4 -11.82 -18.62 33.01
N TYR A 5 -11.77 -17.83 34.09
CA TYR A 5 -10.85 -18.02 35.21
C TYR A 5 -11.53 -18.48 36.51
N LEU A 6 -12.85 -18.74 36.48
CA LEU A 6 -13.50 -19.40 37.58
C LEU A 6 -13.10 -20.88 37.54
N ASN A 7 -12.48 -21.36 38.63
CA ASN A 7 -12.13 -22.76 38.79
C ASN A 7 -13.42 -23.60 38.68
N SER A 8 -13.64 -24.14 37.49
CA SER A 8 -14.69 -25.10 37.25
C SER A 8 -14.15 -26.43 37.74
N ASN A 9 -14.87 -27.14 38.61
CA ASN A 9 -14.49 -28.48 39.10
C ASN A 9 -14.48 -29.57 38.00
N LEU A 10 -14.29 -29.17 36.74
CA LEU A 10 -14.24 -30.01 35.56
C LEU A 10 -12.78 -30.13 35.13
N PRO A 11 -12.34 -31.32 34.68
CA PRO A 11 -10.98 -31.48 34.18
C PRO A 11 -10.73 -30.56 32.98
N ASP A 12 -9.48 -30.12 32.79
CA ASP A 12 -9.09 -29.16 31.74
C ASP A 12 -9.49 -29.58 30.31
N ASN A 13 -9.68 -30.88 30.08
CA ASN A 13 -10.11 -31.46 28.81
C ASN A 13 -11.62 -31.70 28.70
N HIS A 14 -12.42 -31.23 29.66
CA HIS A 14 -13.86 -31.44 29.64
C HIS A 14 -14.53 -30.62 28.54
N VAL A 15 -15.21 -31.31 27.62
CA VAL A 15 -16.04 -30.73 26.57
C VAL A 15 -17.49 -31.10 26.83
N SER A 16 -18.39 -30.11 26.83
CA SER A 16 -19.83 -30.36 27.01
C SER A 16 -20.38 -31.27 25.90
N PRO A 17 -21.28 -32.24 26.19
CA PRO A 17 -21.92 -33.04 25.15
C PRO A 17 -22.79 -32.21 24.19
N LEU A 18 -23.17 -30.99 24.58
CA LEU A 18 -23.90 -30.02 23.75
C LEU A 18 -22.96 -29.20 22.85
N PHE A 19 -21.65 -29.45 22.88
CA PHE A 19 -20.67 -28.67 22.13
C PHE A 19 -20.93 -28.71 20.62
N LEU A 20 -21.08 -29.92 20.06
CA LEU A 20 -21.31 -30.10 18.62
C LEU A 20 -22.69 -29.61 18.19
N SER A 21 -23.71 -29.74 19.04
CA SER A 21 -25.06 -29.25 18.75
C SER A 21 -25.16 -27.72 18.76
N ASN A 22 -24.23 -27.04 19.43
CA ASN A 22 -24.14 -25.59 19.45
C ASN A 22 -23.30 -25.01 18.30
N LEU A 23 -22.73 -25.84 17.42
CA LEU A 23 -22.04 -25.36 16.22
C LEU A 23 -23.05 -24.75 15.25
N ARG A 24 -22.81 -23.49 14.89
CA ARG A 24 -23.59 -22.78 13.90
C ARG A 24 -22.67 -22.36 12.75
N ARG A 25 -23.13 -22.58 11.52
CA ARG A 25 -22.43 -22.12 10.31
C ARG A 25 -22.91 -20.73 9.91
N ASN A 26 -21.98 -19.89 9.50
CA ASN A 26 -22.24 -18.63 8.79
C ASN A 26 -23.15 -17.60 9.50
N VAL A 27 -23.28 -17.67 10.83
CA VAL A 27 -24.18 -16.79 11.62
C VAL A 27 -23.90 -15.29 11.42
N ASN A 28 -22.63 -14.93 11.26
CA ASN A 28 -22.17 -13.54 11.19
C ASN A 28 -21.56 -13.17 9.82
N VAL A 29 -21.92 -13.87 8.73
CA VAL A 29 -21.40 -13.53 7.40
C VAL A 29 -21.94 -12.17 6.95
N LYS A 30 -21.07 -11.15 6.96
CA LYS A 30 -21.39 -9.82 6.42
C LYS A 30 -21.51 -9.90 4.90
N LYS A 31 -22.72 -9.70 4.36
CA LYS A 31 -22.95 -9.60 2.91
C LYS A 31 -22.37 -8.29 2.39
N HIS A 32 -21.46 -8.37 1.42
CA HIS A 32 -20.94 -7.18 0.76
C HIS A 32 -21.76 -6.91 -0.50
N THR A 33 -22.03 -5.64 -0.78
CA THR A 33 -22.63 -5.19 -2.04
C THR A 33 -21.53 -4.72 -2.98
N TYR A 34 -21.75 -4.81 -4.29
CA TYR A 34 -20.77 -4.46 -5.32
C TYR A 34 -20.21 -3.03 -5.20
N LEU A 35 -21.08 -2.01 -5.16
CA LEU A 35 -20.62 -0.61 -5.19
C LEU A 35 -19.70 -0.23 -4.01
N PRO A 36 -20.01 -0.59 -2.75
CA PRO A 36 -19.07 -0.39 -1.64
C PRO A 36 -17.71 -1.08 -1.85
N LEU A 37 -17.68 -2.27 -2.49
CA LEU A 37 -16.42 -2.96 -2.79
C LEU A 37 -15.62 -2.22 -3.85
N VAL A 38 -16.27 -1.71 -4.91
CA VAL A 38 -15.63 -0.85 -5.92
C VAL A 38 -15.03 0.40 -5.28
N VAL A 39 -15.76 1.06 -4.38
CA VAL A 39 -15.24 2.21 -3.64
C VAL A 39 -14.05 1.82 -2.75
N GLN A 40 -14.07 0.63 -2.15
CA GLN A 40 -12.94 0.14 -1.35
C GLN A 40 -11.72 -0.22 -2.18
N SER A 41 -11.90 -0.80 -3.37
CA SER A 41 -10.79 -1.13 -4.28
C SER A 41 -10.12 0.10 -4.87
N THR A 42 -10.78 1.27 -4.90
CA THR A 42 -10.15 2.53 -5.35
C THR A 42 -8.87 2.86 -4.58
N LYS A 43 -8.77 2.43 -3.32
CA LYS A 43 -7.59 2.64 -2.48
C LYS A 43 -6.36 1.88 -2.98
N VAL A 44 -6.57 0.68 -3.52
CA VAL A 44 -5.53 -0.11 -4.17
C VAL A 44 -5.16 0.54 -5.50
N SER A 45 -6.16 0.95 -6.28
CA SER A 45 -5.97 1.66 -7.55
C SER A 45 -5.17 2.96 -7.39
N GLN A 46 -5.35 3.70 -6.29
CA GLN A 46 -4.53 4.89 -5.96
C GLN A 46 -3.06 4.52 -5.75
N GLN A 47 -2.75 3.44 -5.03
CA GLN A 47 -1.36 3.01 -4.81
C GLN A 47 -0.70 2.53 -6.11
N ILE A 48 -1.43 1.78 -6.93
CA ILE A 48 -0.97 1.37 -8.26
C ILE A 48 -0.68 2.60 -9.13
N SER A 49 -1.57 3.60 -9.11
CA SER A 49 -1.38 4.86 -9.85
C SER A 49 -0.19 5.67 -9.33
N ALA A 50 0.06 5.68 -8.01
CA ALA A 50 1.20 6.35 -7.40
C ALA A 50 2.53 5.70 -7.82
N ILE A 51 2.61 4.37 -7.81
CA ILE A 51 3.79 3.62 -8.31
C ILE A 51 3.99 3.88 -9.81
N ALA A 52 2.91 3.85 -10.61
CA ALA A 52 2.98 4.13 -12.05
C ALA A 52 3.46 5.56 -12.33
N LEU A 53 3.01 6.56 -11.57
CA LEU A 53 3.49 7.93 -11.68
C LEU A 53 4.97 8.05 -11.33
N PHE A 54 5.41 7.41 -10.24
CA PHE A 54 6.81 7.37 -9.86
C PHE A 54 7.69 6.78 -10.98
N LEU A 55 7.27 5.67 -11.59
CA LEU A 55 7.98 5.04 -12.70
C LEU A 55 7.95 5.87 -13.99
N ALA A 56 6.81 6.50 -14.31
CA ALA A 56 6.69 7.38 -15.47
C ALA A 56 7.60 8.62 -15.34
N LEU A 57 7.67 9.19 -14.13
CA LEU A 57 8.56 10.29 -13.80
C LEU A 57 10.03 9.86 -13.84
N PHE A 58 10.37 8.68 -13.31
CA PHE A 58 11.70 8.09 -13.45
C PHE A 58 12.12 7.96 -14.91
N ALA A 59 11.23 7.50 -15.79
CA ALA A 59 11.48 7.38 -17.22
C ALA A 59 11.65 8.74 -17.92
N HIS A 60 10.98 9.79 -17.42
CA HIS A 60 11.01 11.13 -18.00
C HIS A 60 12.09 12.04 -17.43
N LEU A 61 12.86 11.62 -16.42
CA LEU A 61 13.75 12.48 -15.65
C LEU A 61 14.69 13.31 -16.56
N PRO A 62 14.38 14.59 -16.86
CA PRO A 62 15.12 15.37 -17.83
C PRO A 62 16.48 15.76 -17.24
N SER A 63 17.45 16.03 -18.10
CA SER A 63 18.78 16.54 -17.72
C SER A 63 18.75 17.96 -17.12
N THR A 64 17.57 18.59 -16.99
CA THR A 64 17.45 19.94 -16.46
C THR A 64 16.02 20.21 -15.97
N SER A 65 15.89 20.63 -14.71
CA SER A 65 15.28 21.93 -14.33
C SER A 65 14.70 21.90 -12.91
N ALA A 66 15.41 22.57 -12.00
CA ALA A 66 15.01 23.61 -11.03
C ALA A 66 13.62 23.66 -10.36
N THR A 67 12.62 22.86 -10.71
CA THR A 67 11.22 23.11 -10.31
C THR A 67 10.90 22.68 -8.87
N LEU A 68 11.67 21.74 -8.28
CA LEU A 68 11.47 21.25 -6.90
C LEU A 68 12.13 22.13 -5.82
N PHE A 69 13.10 22.98 -6.18
CA PHE A 69 13.87 23.80 -5.21
C PHE A 69 13.02 24.83 -4.44
N ARG A 70 11.76 25.08 -4.87
CA ARG A 70 10.85 26.04 -4.24
C ARG A 70 9.89 25.42 -3.22
N ILE A 71 9.71 24.10 -3.22
CA ILE A 71 8.70 23.43 -2.37
C ILE A 71 9.37 22.71 -1.17
N ALA A 72 10.63 22.30 -1.31
CA ALA A 72 11.34 21.47 -0.34
C ALA A 72 12.14 22.25 0.73
N LYS A 73 11.53 23.23 1.41
CA LYS A 73 12.19 23.87 2.59
C LYS A 73 11.98 23.11 3.91
N GLY A 74 11.14 22.07 3.92
CA GLY A 74 10.78 21.32 5.12
C GLY A 74 11.61 20.07 5.42
N ALA A 75 12.36 19.53 4.45
CA ALA A 75 13.12 18.27 4.60
C ALA A 75 14.63 18.43 4.37
N LEU A 76 15.13 19.66 4.41
CA LEU A 76 16.52 20.06 4.14
C LEU A 76 17.58 19.18 4.83
N LEU A 77 17.35 18.76 6.09
CA LEU A 77 18.29 17.91 6.83
C LEU A 77 18.37 16.48 6.31
N LEU A 78 17.22 15.87 6.00
CA LEU A 78 17.16 14.53 5.42
C LEU A 78 17.71 14.55 3.98
N GLU A 79 17.43 15.62 3.25
CA GLU A 79 17.92 15.91 1.90
C GLU A 79 19.44 16.08 1.85
N LEU A 80 20.04 16.81 2.82
CA LEU A 80 21.49 16.96 2.94
C LEU A 80 22.19 15.62 3.19
N ILE A 81 21.61 14.76 4.03
CA ILE A 81 22.13 13.41 4.28
C ILE A 81 22.05 12.56 3.01
N LEU A 82 20.93 12.59 2.30
CA LEU A 82 20.75 11.86 1.03
C LEU A 82 21.75 12.31 -0.04
N VAL A 83 22.00 13.61 -0.17
CA VAL A 83 23.02 14.15 -1.09
C VAL A 83 24.42 13.67 -0.69
N GLY A 84 24.76 13.70 0.59
CA GLY A 84 26.05 13.19 1.09
C GLY A 84 26.24 11.68 0.90
N LEU A 85 25.17 10.89 1.00
CA LEU A 85 25.19 9.43 0.81
C LEU A 85 25.09 9.00 -0.66
N THR A 86 24.64 9.89 -1.57
CA THR A 86 24.50 9.61 -3.01
C THR A 86 25.77 8.99 -3.63
N PRO A 87 26.98 9.58 -3.48
CA PRO A 87 28.18 8.98 -4.04
C PRO A 87 28.49 7.59 -3.46
N ILE A 88 28.23 7.36 -2.17
CA ILE A 88 28.45 6.08 -1.49
C ILE A 88 27.54 4.99 -2.04
N LEU A 89 26.25 5.31 -2.21
CA LEU A 89 25.25 4.40 -2.79
C LEU A 89 25.59 4.05 -4.24
N LYS A 90 26.04 5.03 -5.03
CA LYS A 90 26.52 4.80 -6.40
C LYS A 90 27.73 3.88 -6.43
N THR A 91 28.73 4.12 -5.58
CA THR A 91 29.93 3.27 -5.55
C THR A 91 29.62 1.85 -5.10
N LEU A 92 28.76 1.67 -4.09
CA LEU A 92 28.45 0.35 -3.54
C LEU A 92 27.66 -0.53 -4.53
N THR A 93 26.87 0.08 -5.39
CA THR A 93 26.02 -0.64 -6.36
C THR A 93 26.62 -0.68 -7.77
N LYS A 94 27.77 -0.04 -8.01
CA LYS A 94 28.36 0.09 -9.35
C LYS A 94 28.62 -1.27 -10.02
N ASP A 95 29.08 -2.24 -9.25
CA ASP A 95 29.39 -3.58 -9.75
C ASP A 95 28.15 -4.49 -9.87
N THR A 96 27.00 -4.03 -9.37
CA THR A 96 25.72 -4.72 -9.50
C THR A 96 25.12 -4.45 -10.88
N SER A 97 24.71 -5.52 -11.57
CA SER A 97 24.11 -5.43 -12.91
C SER A 97 22.77 -4.68 -12.91
N ASP A 98 22.47 -3.98 -14.01
CA ASP A 98 21.24 -3.21 -14.15
C ASP A 98 19.99 -4.11 -14.08
N ASP A 99 20.04 -5.30 -14.69
CA ASP A 99 18.93 -6.27 -14.65
C ASP A 99 18.59 -6.66 -13.21
N THR A 100 19.60 -6.93 -12.38
CA THR A 100 19.36 -7.25 -10.96
C THR A 100 18.81 -6.06 -10.17
N ILE A 101 19.21 -4.84 -10.50
CA ILE A 101 18.69 -3.63 -9.87
C ILE A 101 17.22 -3.42 -10.23
N TYR A 102 16.87 -3.53 -11.51
CA TYR A 102 15.47 -3.44 -11.94
C TYR A 102 14.62 -4.57 -11.35
N ALA A 103 15.14 -5.79 -11.27
CA ALA A 103 14.46 -6.91 -10.64
C ALA A 103 14.20 -6.65 -9.14
N LEU A 104 15.22 -6.26 -8.37
CA LEU A 104 15.07 -5.94 -6.95
C LEU A 104 14.14 -4.76 -6.71
N SER A 105 14.25 -3.69 -7.50
CA SER A 105 13.34 -2.54 -7.42
C SER A 105 11.89 -2.94 -7.73
N SER A 106 11.67 -3.81 -8.72
CA SER A 106 10.32 -4.31 -9.03
C SER A 106 9.74 -5.15 -7.89
N LEU A 107 10.56 -5.98 -7.23
CA LEU A 107 10.17 -6.79 -6.08
C LEU A 107 9.84 -5.91 -4.87
N LEU A 108 10.65 -4.88 -4.62
CA LEU A 108 10.42 -3.93 -3.52
C LEU A 108 9.20 -3.04 -3.75
N LEU A 109 8.94 -2.60 -4.98
CA LEU A 109 7.69 -1.90 -5.33
C LEU A 109 6.48 -2.83 -5.23
N SER A 110 6.64 -4.12 -5.54
CA SER A 110 5.60 -5.13 -5.32
C SER A 110 5.33 -5.33 -3.83
N ALA A 111 6.38 -5.41 -2.99
CA ALA A 111 6.25 -5.44 -1.54
C ALA A 111 5.56 -4.17 -1.01
N ASN A 112 5.90 -2.99 -1.53
CA ASN A 112 5.19 -1.75 -1.21
C ASN A 112 3.69 -1.87 -1.51
N LEU A 113 3.32 -2.37 -2.69
CA LEU A 113 1.92 -2.59 -3.07
C LEU A 113 1.21 -3.59 -2.15
N LEU A 114 1.85 -4.70 -1.79
CA LEU A 114 1.23 -5.77 -1.00
C LEU A 114 1.06 -5.42 0.48
N PHE A 115 2.05 -4.73 1.07
CA PHE A 115 2.06 -4.44 2.51
C PHE A 115 1.50 -3.06 2.88
N CYS A 116 1.10 -2.25 1.89
CA CYS A 116 0.49 -0.94 2.15
C CYS A 116 -0.82 -1.08 2.95
N ASP A 117 -1.01 -0.25 3.98
CA ASP A 117 -2.27 -0.26 4.75
C ASP A 117 -3.36 0.53 4.01
N TYR A 118 -4.19 -0.20 3.27
CA TYR A 118 -5.37 0.33 2.57
C TYR A 118 -6.57 0.58 3.49
N ALA A 119 -6.62 -0.06 4.66
CA ALA A 119 -7.79 0.00 5.53
C ALA A 119 -7.75 1.19 6.49
N SER A 120 -6.55 1.61 6.91
CA SER A 120 -6.40 2.66 7.92
C SER A 120 -6.98 4.01 7.46
N THR A 121 -7.60 4.67 8.45
CA THR A 121 -8.11 6.04 8.37
C THR A 121 -7.48 6.90 9.48
N SER A 122 -6.72 6.31 10.40
CA SER A 122 -6.02 7.05 11.45
C SER A 122 -4.81 7.76 10.86
N VAL A 123 -4.67 9.04 11.18
CA VAL A 123 -3.48 9.83 10.84
C VAL A 123 -2.35 9.56 11.84
N ASP A 124 -2.71 9.28 13.10
CA ASP A 124 -1.76 9.25 14.22
C ASP A 124 -1.06 7.91 14.44
N THR A 125 -1.51 6.83 13.77
CA THR A 125 -0.97 5.48 13.99
C THR A 125 -0.48 4.84 12.69
N VAL A 126 0.85 4.74 12.57
CA VAL A 126 1.50 3.93 11.54
C VAL A 126 1.57 2.49 12.05
N ARG A 127 0.98 1.55 11.32
CA ARG A 127 1.01 0.12 11.66
C ARG A 127 2.26 -0.55 11.06
N TYR A 128 2.71 -1.63 11.69
CA TYR A 128 3.86 -2.42 11.25
C TYR A 128 3.92 -2.73 9.72
N PRO A 129 2.87 -3.25 9.06
CA PRO A 129 2.91 -3.51 7.61
C PRO A 129 3.11 -2.23 6.78
N ASP A 130 2.58 -1.09 7.25
CA ASP A 130 2.70 0.20 6.58
C ASP A 130 4.13 0.74 6.62
N SER A 131 4.82 0.59 7.76
CA SER A 131 6.24 0.94 7.87
C SER A 131 7.11 0.12 6.92
N PHE A 132 6.84 -1.20 6.82
CA PHE A 132 7.55 -2.07 5.89
C PHE A 132 7.32 -1.67 4.42
N SER A 133 6.07 -1.34 4.06
CA SER A 133 5.70 -0.86 2.73
C SER A 133 6.45 0.41 2.34
N ILE A 134 6.49 1.43 3.22
CA ILE A 134 7.21 2.68 2.96
C ILE A 134 8.70 2.41 2.80
N ASN A 135 9.30 1.64 3.71
CA ASN A 135 10.72 1.29 3.62
C ASN A 135 11.05 0.58 2.30
N ALA A 136 10.23 -0.37 1.87
CA ALA A 136 10.42 -1.07 0.60
C ALA A 136 10.41 -0.11 -0.60
N ALA A 137 9.47 0.84 -0.66
CA ALA A 137 9.45 1.84 -1.72
C ALA A 137 10.66 2.79 -1.69
N ILE A 138 11.08 3.22 -0.50
CA ILE A 138 12.28 4.06 -0.36
C ILE A 138 13.52 3.29 -0.83
N PHE A 139 13.69 2.02 -0.45
CA PHE A 139 14.79 1.19 -0.95
C PHE A 139 14.73 0.99 -2.47
N ALA A 140 13.55 0.75 -3.03
CA ALA A 140 13.39 0.64 -4.49
C ALA A 140 13.82 1.93 -5.21
N SER A 141 13.47 3.09 -4.65
CA SER A 141 13.86 4.39 -5.19
C SER A 141 15.37 4.62 -5.11
N VAL A 142 16.02 4.20 -4.02
CA VAL A 142 17.49 4.27 -3.88
C VAL A 142 18.19 3.39 -4.91
N LEU A 143 17.70 2.17 -5.12
CA LEU A 143 18.25 1.25 -6.13
C LEU A 143 18.12 1.82 -7.55
N LEU A 144 16.96 2.37 -7.91
CA LEU A 144 16.76 3.03 -9.21
C LEU A 144 17.62 4.29 -9.35
N ALA A 145 17.71 5.09 -8.28
CA ALA A 145 18.55 6.30 -8.27
C ALA A 145 20.03 5.98 -8.50
N SER A 146 20.50 4.83 -8.04
CA SER A 146 21.90 4.42 -8.21
C SER A 146 22.35 4.32 -9.68
N ARG A 147 21.40 4.13 -10.61
CA ARG A 147 21.66 4.05 -12.06
C ARG A 147 21.70 5.42 -12.74
N LEU A 148 21.33 6.49 -12.04
CA LEU A 148 21.33 7.84 -12.60
C LEU A 148 22.74 8.43 -12.51
N ALA A 149 23.32 8.78 -13.65
CA ALA A 149 24.66 9.37 -13.72
C ALA A 149 24.73 10.73 -12.98
N ASP A 150 23.71 11.57 -13.15
CA ASP A 150 23.67 12.94 -12.62
C ASP A 150 23.15 12.96 -11.15
N ASN A 151 23.83 13.72 -10.30
CA ASN A 151 23.45 13.90 -8.90
C ASN A 151 22.14 14.69 -8.76
N LEU A 152 21.83 15.60 -9.69
CA LEU A 152 20.53 16.30 -9.70
C LEU A 152 19.37 15.35 -9.99
N LYS A 153 19.60 14.38 -10.88
CA LYS A 153 18.63 13.33 -11.19
C LYS A 153 18.39 12.42 -9.97
N VAL A 154 19.44 12.03 -9.26
CA VAL A 154 19.30 11.30 -7.99
C VAL A 154 18.52 12.12 -6.97
N PHE A 155 18.88 13.38 -6.77
CA PHE A 155 18.20 14.26 -5.83
C PHE A 155 16.70 14.39 -6.14
N THR A 156 16.35 14.68 -7.39
CA THR A 156 14.95 14.83 -7.81
C THR A 156 14.14 13.54 -7.63
N LEU A 157 14.70 12.38 -8.00
CA LEU A 157 14.03 11.09 -7.81
C LEU A 157 13.82 10.77 -6.33
N MET A 158 14.81 11.04 -5.47
CA MET A 158 14.72 10.78 -4.03
C MET A 158 13.73 11.71 -3.34
N SER A 159 13.71 12.99 -3.71
CA SER A 159 12.71 13.96 -3.21
C SER A 159 11.28 13.53 -3.61
N LEU A 160 11.08 13.19 -4.88
CA LEU A 160 9.81 12.68 -5.38
C LEU A 160 9.37 11.39 -4.67
N SER A 161 10.31 10.49 -4.38
CA SER A 161 10.05 9.25 -3.64
C SER A 161 9.46 9.54 -2.26
N ILE A 162 10.02 10.51 -1.53
CA ILE A 162 9.52 10.92 -0.23
C ILE A 162 8.12 11.55 -0.36
N GLU A 163 7.90 12.40 -1.36
CA GLU A 163 6.58 12.99 -1.64
C GLU A 163 5.52 11.94 -1.94
N ILE A 164 5.81 10.97 -2.82
CA ILE A 164 4.85 9.95 -3.27
C ILE A 164 4.64 8.85 -2.22
N PHE A 165 5.69 8.40 -1.54
CA PHE A 165 5.62 7.22 -0.66
C PHE A 165 5.57 7.52 0.83
N ALA A 166 5.93 8.74 1.28
CA ALA A 166 5.83 9.12 2.69
C ALA A 166 4.76 10.19 2.92
N LEU A 167 4.80 11.31 2.21
CA LEU A 167 3.88 12.44 2.43
C LEU A 167 2.49 12.21 1.84
N PHE A 168 2.41 11.73 0.59
CA PHE A 168 1.14 11.48 -0.07
C PHE A 168 0.26 10.45 0.70
N PRO A 169 0.81 9.38 1.30
CA PRO A 169 0.06 8.49 2.18
C PRO A 169 -0.55 9.15 3.43
N ILE A 170 0.04 10.24 3.93
CA ILE A 170 -0.49 11.03 5.04
C ILE A 170 -1.63 11.91 4.53
N LEU A 171 -1.42 12.59 3.39
CA LEU A 171 -2.44 13.44 2.74
C LEU A 171 -3.70 12.64 2.36
N ARG A 172 -3.54 11.44 1.78
CA ARG A 172 -4.70 10.59 1.45
C ARG A 172 -5.52 10.22 2.69
N ARG A 173 -4.86 9.98 3.84
CA ARG A 173 -5.53 9.61 5.10
C ARG A 173 -6.31 10.78 5.67
N SER A 174 -5.73 11.99 5.65
CA SER A 174 -6.43 13.19 6.13
C SER A 174 -7.63 13.53 5.24
N LEU A 175 -7.48 13.49 3.91
CA LEU A 175 -8.58 13.72 2.97
C LEU A 175 -9.70 12.68 3.11
N ARG A 176 -9.34 11.41 3.34
CA ARG A 176 -10.30 10.34 3.61
C ARG A 176 -11.05 10.53 4.92
N ALA A 177 -10.36 10.95 5.97
CA ALA A 177 -10.97 11.23 7.26
C ALA A 177 -12.05 12.32 7.15
N ALA A 178 -11.90 13.28 6.24
CA ALA A 178 -12.91 14.29 5.96
C ALA A 178 -14.12 13.74 5.18
N SER A 179 -13.91 12.97 4.11
CA SER A 179 -15.01 12.38 3.33
C SER A 179 -14.58 11.19 2.48
N LYS A 180 -15.43 10.15 2.42
CA LYS A 180 -15.24 8.99 1.53
C LYS A 180 -15.31 9.34 0.04
N ARG A 181 -15.98 10.45 -0.33
CA ARG A 181 -16.02 10.90 -1.73
C ARG A 181 -14.63 11.32 -2.23
N ASN A 182 -13.78 11.82 -1.33
CA ASN A 182 -12.44 12.26 -1.65
C ASN A 182 -11.57 11.10 -2.13
N ASP A 183 -11.77 9.87 -1.61
CA ASP A 183 -11.07 8.68 -2.11
C ASP A 183 -11.39 8.41 -3.59
N VAL A 184 -12.66 8.52 -3.97
CA VAL A 184 -13.09 8.27 -5.36
C VAL A 184 -12.54 9.34 -6.29
N VAL A 185 -12.67 10.62 -5.91
CA VAL A 185 -12.14 11.75 -6.68
C VAL A 185 -10.62 11.64 -6.86
N MET A 186 -9.90 11.33 -5.79
CA MET A 186 -8.45 11.16 -5.82
C MET A 186 -8.05 9.94 -6.66
N ALA A 187 -8.77 8.83 -6.60
CA ALA A 187 -8.51 7.66 -7.43
C ALA A 187 -8.70 7.95 -8.92
N LEU A 188 -9.76 8.68 -9.29
CA LEU A 188 -9.99 9.11 -10.67
C LEU A 188 -8.89 10.08 -11.14
N GLY A 189 -8.58 11.09 -10.33
CA GLY A 189 -7.55 12.08 -10.63
C GLY A 189 -6.17 11.44 -10.83
N LEU A 190 -5.74 10.58 -9.90
CA LEU A 190 -4.49 9.84 -10.02
C LEU A 190 -4.50 8.81 -11.15
N GLY A 191 -5.62 8.14 -11.38
CA GLY A 191 -5.79 7.21 -12.49
C GLY A 191 -5.59 7.90 -13.83
N ILE A 192 -6.27 9.03 -14.05
CA ILE A 192 -6.12 9.84 -15.27
C ILE A 192 -4.68 10.36 -15.39
N LEU A 193 -4.13 10.96 -14.32
CA LEU A 193 -2.78 11.52 -14.34
C LEU A 193 -1.73 10.45 -14.65
N SER A 194 -1.83 9.26 -14.05
CA SER A 194 -0.92 8.13 -14.29
C SER A 194 -1.03 7.58 -15.72
N LEU A 195 -2.24 7.52 -16.28
CA LEU A 195 -2.44 7.13 -17.68
C LEU A 195 -1.84 8.15 -18.66
N CYS A 196 -2.07 9.44 -18.42
CA CYS A 196 -1.46 10.51 -19.21
C CYS A 196 0.07 10.45 -19.14
N ALA A 197 0.65 10.33 -17.94
CA ALA A 197 2.09 10.24 -17.75
C ALA A 197 2.70 8.98 -18.39
N LEU A 198 2.02 7.83 -18.33
CA LEU A 198 2.50 6.62 -19.00
C LEU A 198 2.37 6.70 -20.53
N SER A 199 1.37 7.43 -21.04
CA SER A 199 1.17 7.59 -22.49
C SER A 199 2.33 8.34 -23.15
N THR A 200 3.06 9.17 -22.40
CA THR A 200 4.28 9.82 -22.90
C THR A 200 5.50 8.89 -22.83
N VAL A 201 5.46 7.81 -22.04
CA VAL A 201 6.53 6.79 -21.97
C VAL A 201 6.35 5.72 -23.05
N SER A 202 5.20 5.05 -23.06
CA SER A 202 4.90 3.93 -23.95
C SER A 202 3.42 3.58 -23.94
N TYR A 203 2.80 3.55 -25.12
CA TYR A 203 1.39 3.12 -25.27
C TYR A 203 1.14 1.71 -24.75
N GLY A 204 2.10 0.78 -24.90
CA GLY A 204 1.98 -0.58 -24.38
C GLY A 204 1.87 -0.59 -22.86
N ALA A 205 2.72 0.18 -22.17
CA ALA A 205 2.65 0.34 -20.73
C ALA A 205 1.34 1.00 -20.28
N THR A 206 0.83 1.97 -21.04
CA THR A 206 -0.48 2.61 -20.79
C THR A 206 -1.62 1.61 -20.85
N TYR A 207 -1.69 0.77 -21.90
CA TYR A 207 -2.75 -0.24 -22.03
C TYR A 207 -2.69 -1.28 -20.92
N VAL A 208 -1.49 -1.74 -20.56
CA VAL A 208 -1.30 -2.67 -19.44
C VAL A 208 -1.76 -2.04 -18.12
N HIS A 209 -1.37 -0.79 -17.85
CA HIS A 209 -1.79 -0.07 -16.65
C HIS A 209 -3.31 0.16 -16.60
N ALA A 210 -3.92 0.55 -17.72
CA ALA A 210 -5.36 0.69 -17.83
C ALA A 210 -6.10 -0.64 -17.55
N ALA A 211 -5.59 -1.74 -18.09
CA ALA A 211 -6.13 -3.07 -17.85
C ALA A 211 -6.03 -3.47 -16.37
N ILE A 212 -4.88 -3.22 -15.72
CA ILE A 212 -4.68 -3.48 -14.28
C ILE A 212 -5.65 -2.63 -13.45
N LEU A 213 -5.79 -1.34 -13.74
CA LEU A 213 -6.72 -0.46 -13.02
C LEU A 213 -8.18 -0.92 -13.19
N GLY A 214 -8.59 -1.27 -14.41
CA GLY A 214 -9.93 -1.80 -14.68
C GLY A 214 -10.18 -3.13 -13.96
N PHE A 215 -9.20 -4.03 -14.01
CA PHE A 215 -9.27 -5.32 -13.32
C PHE A 215 -9.41 -5.16 -11.81
N VAL A 216 -8.51 -4.41 -11.17
CA VAL A 216 -8.51 -4.21 -9.71
C VAL A 216 -9.76 -3.45 -9.25
N THR A 217 -10.23 -2.47 -10.02
CA THR A 217 -11.36 -1.61 -9.61
C THR A 217 -12.72 -2.25 -9.84
N PHE A 218 -12.89 -3.09 -10.87
CA PHE A 218 -14.20 -3.64 -11.24
C PHE A 218 -14.24 -5.17 -11.21
N VAL A 219 -13.25 -5.85 -11.79
CA VAL A 219 -13.24 -7.32 -11.90
C VAL A 219 -12.96 -7.97 -10.55
N CYS A 220 -11.98 -7.47 -9.78
CA CYS A 220 -11.68 -7.99 -8.44
C CYS A 220 -12.89 -7.92 -7.48
N PRO A 221 -13.63 -6.79 -7.37
CA PRO A 221 -14.86 -6.74 -6.59
C PRO A 221 -15.94 -7.73 -7.06
N LEU A 222 -16.13 -7.92 -8.37
CA LEU A 222 -17.06 -8.94 -8.90
C LEU A 222 -16.62 -10.35 -8.52
N TRP A 223 -15.35 -10.65 -8.70
CA TRP A 223 -14.76 -11.93 -8.31
C TRP A 223 -14.93 -12.19 -6.81
N PHE A 224 -14.67 -11.19 -5.97
CA PHE A 224 -14.83 -11.27 -4.53
C PHE A 224 -16.28 -11.58 -4.13
N LEU A 225 -17.28 -10.96 -4.78
CA LEU A 225 -18.70 -11.31 -4.57
C LEU A 225 -19.00 -12.76 -4.98
N GLY A 226 -18.41 -13.22 -6.08
CA GLY A 226 -18.52 -14.60 -6.53
C GLY A 226 -17.93 -15.59 -5.52
N VAL A 227 -16.78 -15.26 -4.93
CA VAL A 227 -16.11 -16.08 -3.91
C VAL A 227 -16.86 -16.07 -2.57
N GLN A 228 -17.55 -14.97 -2.26
CA GLN A 228 -18.28 -14.81 -1.00
C GLN A 228 -19.33 -15.92 -0.75
N LYS A 229 -19.90 -16.50 -1.81
CA LYS A 229 -20.87 -17.62 -1.69
C LYS A 229 -20.25 -18.92 -1.19
N TYR A 230 -18.93 -19.09 -1.30
CA TYR A 230 -18.19 -20.26 -0.81
C TYR A 230 -17.67 -20.08 0.62
N LYS A 231 -18.03 -18.98 1.30
CA LYS A 231 -17.60 -18.76 2.69
C LYS A 231 -18.28 -19.76 3.61
N ASP A 232 -17.48 -20.55 4.31
CA ASP A 232 -17.92 -21.48 5.35
C ASP A 232 -17.19 -21.19 6.66
N GLU A 233 -17.88 -20.46 7.54
CA GLU A 233 -17.37 -20.08 8.87
C GLU A 233 -18.16 -20.85 9.93
N ILE A 234 -17.52 -21.84 10.56
CA ILE A 234 -18.09 -22.57 11.69
C ILE A 234 -17.80 -21.78 12.96
N ARG A 235 -18.87 -21.40 13.68
CA ARG A 235 -18.78 -20.80 15.00
C ARG A 235 -19.40 -21.76 16.01
N GLY A 236 -18.66 -22.07 17.05
CA GLY A 236 -19.17 -22.81 18.19
C GLY A 236 -19.27 -21.95 19.44
N PRO A 237 -19.66 -22.57 20.56
CA PRO A 237 -19.82 -21.89 21.84
C PRO A 237 -18.49 -21.59 22.55
N TRP A 238 -17.35 -21.70 21.85
CA TRP A 238 -16.06 -21.30 22.40
C TRP A 238 -16.01 -19.77 22.51
N ASP A 239 -15.70 -19.27 23.71
CA ASP A 239 -15.49 -17.84 23.91
C ASP A 239 -14.22 -17.40 23.16
N GLU A 240 -14.37 -16.60 22.09
CA GLU A 240 -13.26 -15.84 21.55
C GLU A 240 -12.74 -14.92 22.67
N ALA A 241 -11.53 -15.18 23.17
CA ALA A 241 -10.93 -14.40 24.25
C ALA A 241 -10.92 -12.91 23.87
N LYS A 242 -11.74 -12.10 24.55
CA LYS A 242 -11.73 -10.65 24.39
C LYS A 242 -10.68 -10.08 25.33
N PRO A 243 -9.63 -9.39 24.83
CA PRO A 243 -8.66 -8.77 25.71
C PRO A 243 -9.35 -7.76 26.63
N VAL A 244 -9.22 -7.97 27.95
CA VAL A 244 -9.69 -7.01 28.95
C VAL A 244 -8.61 -5.94 29.09
N PHE A 245 -8.84 -4.77 28.51
CA PHE A 245 -8.01 -3.61 28.80
C PHE A 245 -8.38 -3.12 30.20
N ARG A 246 -7.46 -3.25 31.17
CA ARG A 246 -7.60 -2.57 32.46
C ARG A 246 -7.37 -1.09 32.21
N SER A 247 -8.44 -0.30 32.32
CA SER A 247 -8.39 1.17 32.45
C SER A 247 -7.93 1.57 33.83
#